data_AF-A0A5D2NCH7-F1
#
_entry.id   AF-A0A5D2NCH7-F1
#
_cell.length_a   1.000
_cell.length_b   1.000
_cell.length_c   1.000
_cell.angle_alpha   90.00
_cell.angle_beta   90.00
_cell.angle_gamma   90.00
#
_symmetry.space_group_name_H-M   'P 1'
#
loop_
_entity.id
_entity.type
_entity.pdbx_description
1 polymer ?
#
loop_
_entity_poly.entity_id
_entity_poly.type
_entity_poly.pdbx_seq_one_letter_code
_entity_poly.pdbx_strand_id
1 'polypeptide(L)'
;MAEIIHPPMDQLQDLEYCIDSNPPWAETILLAFQNYILMLGTSVMIPSVLVPAMGGSDGDKARVIQTLLFVAGINTLLQALFGTRLPAIVGGSFAYIIPIAYIINDSSLQRISNRHERFIQTMRAIQGALIVASSIQIILGYSQVWGLFSRFFSPLGMAPVVALVGLGLFQRGFPLLGNCVEIGLPMLLLVIGLSQYLKHVRPIRDVPIFERFPVLICVAIIWIYSLILTASGAYRDKPNATQLSCRTDRANLISTAPWFMFPYPLQWGPPTFSAGHSFAMMSAVLVSMVEGIGILLDGLFGTGTGSTVSVENVGLLGLSRVGSRRVVQLSAAFMIFFSILGKFGAVFASIPFPIFAALYCVLFGLVASVGLSFLQFTNMNCMRNLIIIGLSLFLGISIPQFFNEYWNLKHRGLVHTNAGWFNAFLNTVFLSPATVGLIVAVFLDNTLEVEKSKKDRGMPWWVKFRTFRGDNRNEEFYTLPFNLNRFFPPT
;
A
#
# COMPACT_ATOMS: atom_id res chain seq x y z
N MET A 1 6.78 -30.58 33.43
CA MET A 1 6.35 -29.93 32.17
C MET A 1 7.62 -29.50 31.47
N ALA A 2 8.01 -30.18 30.39
CA ALA A 2 9.10 -29.69 29.57
C ALA A 2 8.65 -28.34 28.99
N GLU A 3 9.39 -27.26 29.25
CA GLU A 3 9.19 -26.00 28.55
C GLU A 3 9.39 -26.28 27.06
N ILE A 4 8.29 -26.25 26.30
CA ILE A 4 8.36 -26.22 24.85
C ILE A 4 8.85 -24.82 24.49
N ILE A 5 10.17 -24.62 24.58
CA ILE A 5 10.83 -23.44 24.07
C ILE A 5 10.85 -23.63 22.55
N HIS A 6 9.87 -23.06 21.85
CA HIS A 6 10.07 -22.79 20.43
C HIS A 6 11.12 -21.67 20.36
N PRO A 7 12.37 -21.95 19.95
CA PRO A 7 13.36 -20.90 19.83
C PRO A 7 12.83 -19.88 18.81
N PRO A 8 12.89 -18.57 19.12
CA PRO A 8 12.51 -17.55 18.16
C PRO A 8 13.36 -17.74 16.90
N MET A 9 12.70 -18.02 15.77
CA MET A 9 13.41 -18.24 14.53
C MET A 9 13.60 -16.91 13.81
N ASP A 10 14.83 -16.68 13.38
CA ASP A 10 15.24 -15.44 12.71
C ASP A 10 14.73 -15.31 11.27
N GLN A 11 14.12 -16.37 10.71
CA GLN A 11 13.61 -16.41 9.33
C GLN A 11 12.34 -17.27 9.23
N LEU A 12 11.37 -16.84 8.40
CA LEU A 12 10.21 -17.65 8.01
C LEU A 12 10.73 -18.91 7.29
N GLN A 13 10.49 -20.08 7.86
CA GLN A 13 11.00 -21.39 7.40
C GLN A 13 10.53 -21.84 6.01
N ASP A 14 9.71 -21.04 5.35
CA ASP A 14 8.90 -21.44 4.19
C ASP A 14 9.15 -20.60 2.93
N LEU A 15 10.17 -19.73 2.90
CA LEU A 15 10.55 -18.98 1.70
C LEU A 15 11.34 -19.87 0.73
N GLU A 16 10.79 -20.08 -0.47
CA GLU A 16 11.42 -20.90 -1.50
C GLU A 16 12.52 -20.12 -2.25
N TYR A 17 12.28 -18.82 -2.47
CA TYR A 17 13.28 -17.89 -3.00
C TYR A 17 13.51 -16.74 -2.01
N CYS A 18 14.77 -16.64 -1.55
CA CYS A 18 15.27 -15.53 -0.76
C CYS A 18 15.58 -14.31 -1.64
N ILE A 19 16.04 -13.22 -1.02
CA ILE A 19 16.19 -11.91 -1.67
C ILE A 19 17.17 -11.94 -2.85
N ASP A 20 18.30 -12.62 -2.68
CA ASP A 20 19.35 -12.73 -3.69
C ASP A 20 19.22 -13.97 -4.59
N SER A 21 18.34 -14.92 -4.23
CA SER A 21 18.08 -16.07 -5.09
C SER A 21 17.08 -15.69 -6.18
N ASN A 22 17.37 -16.15 -7.40
CA ASN A 22 16.58 -15.80 -8.58
C ASN A 22 15.95 -17.05 -9.17
N PRO A 23 14.61 -17.05 -9.38
CA PRO A 23 13.97 -18.11 -10.14
C PRO A 23 14.44 -18.11 -11.60
N PRO A 24 14.15 -19.18 -12.36
CA PRO A 24 14.34 -19.20 -13.80
C PRO A 24 13.71 -17.97 -14.49
N TRP A 25 14.25 -17.54 -15.61
CA TRP A 25 13.81 -16.31 -16.29
C TRP A 25 12.31 -16.32 -16.63
N ALA A 26 11.77 -17.42 -17.14
CA ALA A 26 10.36 -17.54 -17.47
C ALA A 26 9.46 -17.36 -16.24
N GLU A 27 9.83 -17.99 -15.11
CA GLU A 27 9.11 -17.84 -13.85
C GLU A 27 9.23 -16.43 -13.29
N THR A 28 10.43 -15.84 -13.37
CA THR A 28 10.68 -14.46 -12.93
C THR A 28 9.77 -13.49 -13.68
N ILE A 29 9.62 -13.66 -14.99
CA ILE A 29 8.72 -12.84 -15.84
C ILE A 29 7.27 -12.96 -15.37
N LEU A 30 6.78 -14.18 -15.13
CA LEU A 30 5.40 -14.40 -14.68
C LEU A 30 5.17 -13.86 -13.26
N LEU A 31 6.10 -14.08 -12.33
CA LEU A 31 6.01 -13.55 -10.96
C LEU A 31 6.05 -12.03 -10.94
N ALA A 32 6.88 -11.43 -11.79
CA ALA A 32 6.94 -9.97 -11.95
C ALA A 32 5.62 -9.43 -12.49
N PHE A 33 5.02 -10.11 -13.47
CA PHE A 33 3.71 -9.76 -13.99
C PHE A 33 2.60 -9.91 -12.94
N GLN A 34 2.66 -10.94 -12.08
CA GLN A 34 1.75 -11.11 -10.95
C GLN A 34 1.80 -9.92 -9.98
N ASN A 35 3.00 -9.48 -9.63
CA ASN A 35 3.21 -8.33 -8.76
C ASN A 35 2.72 -7.02 -9.40
N TYR A 36 2.88 -6.86 -10.73
CA TYR A 36 2.34 -5.74 -11.49
C TYR A 36 0.80 -5.71 -11.45
N ILE A 37 0.15 -6.85 -11.76
CA ILE A 37 -1.31 -6.95 -11.74
C ILE A 37 -1.87 -6.60 -10.37
N LEU A 38 -1.22 -7.07 -9.30
CA LEU A 38 -1.66 -6.78 -7.95
C LEU A 38 -1.57 -5.27 -7.61
N MET A 39 -0.44 -4.63 -7.96
CA MET A 39 -0.26 -3.17 -7.79
C MET A 39 -1.23 -2.33 -8.63
N LEU A 40 -1.63 -2.84 -9.79
CA LEU A 40 -2.56 -2.14 -10.67
C LEU A 40 -3.92 -1.91 -9.98
N GLY A 41 -4.35 -2.79 -9.07
CA GLY A 41 -5.60 -2.63 -8.33
C GLY A 41 -5.68 -1.31 -7.55
N THR A 42 -4.71 -1.04 -6.66
CA THR A 42 -4.66 0.22 -5.89
C THR A 42 -4.45 1.44 -6.79
N SER A 43 -3.60 1.29 -7.82
CA SER A 43 -3.30 2.34 -8.80
C SER A 43 -4.49 2.77 -9.65
N VAL A 44 -5.48 1.90 -9.87
CA VAL A 44 -6.73 2.25 -10.58
C VAL A 44 -7.80 2.72 -9.61
N MET A 45 -7.91 2.12 -8.42
CA MET A 45 -8.93 2.46 -7.44
C MET A 45 -8.80 3.89 -6.90
N ILE A 46 -7.58 4.37 -6.63
CA ILE A 46 -7.38 5.71 -6.06
C ILE A 46 -7.83 6.81 -7.05
N PRO A 47 -7.34 6.87 -8.31
CA PRO A 47 -7.80 7.87 -9.27
C PRO A 47 -9.28 7.73 -9.63
N SER A 48 -9.83 6.52 -9.61
CA SER A 48 -11.27 6.29 -9.89
C SER A 48 -12.19 6.95 -8.86
N VAL A 49 -11.72 7.14 -7.61
CA VAL A 49 -12.44 7.89 -6.58
C VAL A 49 -12.14 9.39 -6.67
N LEU A 50 -10.87 9.76 -6.85
CA LEU A 50 -10.41 11.14 -6.73
C LEU A 50 -10.68 12.01 -7.97
N VAL A 51 -10.44 11.50 -9.18
CA VAL A 51 -10.53 12.29 -10.42
C VAL A 51 -11.95 12.81 -10.68
N PRO A 52 -13.02 11.98 -10.56
CA PRO A 52 -14.38 12.48 -10.68
C PRO A 52 -14.74 13.53 -9.62
N ALA A 53 -14.21 13.40 -8.40
CA ALA A 53 -14.45 14.36 -7.32
C ALA A 53 -13.81 15.73 -7.62
N MET A 54 -12.66 15.75 -8.31
CA MET A 54 -12.02 16.98 -8.79
C MET A 54 -12.76 17.62 -9.98
N GLY A 55 -13.61 16.87 -10.68
CA GLY A 55 -14.27 17.31 -11.93
C GLY A 55 -13.57 16.85 -13.21
N GLY A 56 -12.64 15.90 -13.12
CA GLY A 56 -11.95 15.33 -14.29
C GLY A 56 -12.83 14.36 -15.08
N SER A 57 -12.48 14.19 -16.35
CA SER A 57 -13.12 13.26 -17.30
C SER A 57 -12.54 11.84 -17.20
N ASP A 58 -13.14 10.87 -17.91
CA ASP A 58 -12.58 9.51 -18.02
C ASP A 58 -11.18 9.49 -18.68
N GLY A 59 -10.91 10.43 -19.60
CA GLY A 59 -9.58 10.60 -20.17
C GLY A 59 -8.57 11.14 -19.16
N ASP A 60 -8.98 12.07 -18.29
CA ASP A 60 -8.14 12.56 -17.19
C ASP A 60 -7.85 11.42 -16.18
N LYS A 61 -8.86 10.59 -15.90
CA LYS A 61 -8.72 9.40 -15.05
C LYS A 61 -7.66 8.44 -15.61
N ALA A 62 -7.72 8.12 -16.90
CA ALA A 62 -6.73 7.28 -17.55
C ALA A 62 -5.31 7.88 -17.49
N ARG A 63 -5.17 9.20 -17.72
CA ARG A 63 -3.89 9.92 -17.63
C ARG A 63 -3.28 9.88 -16.22
N VAL A 64 -4.11 10.07 -15.19
CA VAL A 64 -3.65 10.00 -13.79
C VAL A 64 -3.24 8.57 -13.42
N ILE A 65 -4.00 7.55 -13.84
CA ILE A 65 -3.65 6.13 -13.62
C ILE A 65 -2.28 5.80 -14.25
N GLN A 66 -2.07 6.22 -15.50
CA GLN A 66 -0.80 5.99 -16.21
C GLN A 66 0.37 6.70 -15.53
N THR A 67 0.17 7.95 -15.11
CA THR A 67 1.19 8.70 -14.37
C THR A 67 1.54 8.04 -13.04
N LEU A 68 0.53 7.63 -12.27
CA LEU A 68 0.73 6.95 -11.00
C LEU A 68 1.49 5.63 -11.18
N LEU A 69 1.12 4.81 -12.17
CA LEU A 69 1.83 3.56 -12.49
C LEU A 69 3.29 3.82 -12.94
N PHE A 70 3.53 4.84 -13.76
CA PHE A 70 4.88 5.16 -14.23
C PHE A 70 5.79 5.56 -13.07
N VAL A 71 5.33 6.47 -12.21
CA VAL A 71 6.09 6.95 -11.06
C VAL A 71 6.23 5.86 -9.99
N ALA A 72 5.20 5.03 -9.77
CA ALA A 72 5.28 3.85 -8.92
C ALA A 72 6.38 2.87 -9.38
N GLY A 73 6.51 2.68 -10.71
CA GLY A 73 7.60 1.88 -11.29
C GLY A 73 8.97 2.50 -11.05
N ILE A 74 9.13 3.81 -11.23
CA ILE A 74 10.38 4.53 -10.93
C ILE A 74 10.71 4.41 -9.44
N ASN A 75 9.75 4.68 -8.56
CA ASN A 75 9.91 4.62 -7.11
C ASN A 75 10.28 3.21 -6.65
N THR A 76 9.64 2.17 -7.22
CA THR A 76 9.98 0.77 -6.95
C THR A 76 11.41 0.45 -7.38
N LEU A 77 11.85 0.93 -8.54
CA LEU A 77 13.22 0.71 -9.01
C LEU A 77 14.23 1.44 -8.13
N LEU A 78 13.95 2.69 -7.74
CA LEU A 78 14.77 3.44 -6.80
C LEU A 78 14.86 2.72 -5.44
N GLN A 79 13.74 2.22 -4.92
CA GLN A 79 13.68 1.49 -3.66
C GLN A 79 14.48 0.17 -3.71
N ALA A 80 14.37 -0.56 -4.83
CA ALA A 80 15.04 -1.84 -5.02
C ALA A 80 16.54 -1.72 -5.35
N LEU A 81 16.99 -0.59 -5.93
CA LEU A 81 18.40 -0.36 -6.30
C LEU A 81 19.17 0.44 -5.24
N PHE A 82 18.63 1.60 -4.86
CA PHE A 82 19.30 2.63 -4.04
C PHE A 82 18.69 2.80 -2.65
N GLY A 83 17.43 2.39 -2.45
CA GLY A 83 16.74 2.44 -1.17
C GLY A 83 17.14 1.31 -0.23
N THR A 84 16.16 0.65 0.38
CA THR A 84 16.41 -0.47 1.31
C THR A 84 16.81 -1.76 0.62
N ARG A 85 16.71 -1.84 -0.72
CA ARG A 85 17.01 -3.03 -1.54
C ARG A 85 16.24 -4.28 -1.16
N LEU A 86 15.23 -4.12 -0.32
CA LEU A 86 14.27 -5.16 -0.02
C LEU A 86 13.37 -5.36 -1.25
N PRO A 87 12.79 -6.55 -1.41
CA PRO A 87 11.79 -6.84 -2.43
C PRO A 87 10.47 -6.11 -2.12
N ALA A 88 10.50 -4.78 -2.12
CA ALA A 88 9.40 -3.89 -1.77
C ALA A 88 8.94 -3.15 -3.02
N ILE A 89 7.65 -3.25 -3.30
CA ILE A 89 7.02 -2.58 -4.43
C ILE A 89 6.29 -1.36 -3.89
N VAL A 90 6.49 -0.22 -4.55
CA VAL A 90 5.97 1.09 -4.13
C VAL A 90 4.82 1.49 -5.04
N GLY A 91 3.74 2.03 -4.48
CA GLY A 91 2.63 2.57 -5.27
C GLY A 91 1.66 3.41 -4.45
N GLY A 92 0.54 3.81 -5.08
CA GLY A 92 -0.36 4.82 -4.52
C GLY A 92 -0.91 4.46 -3.14
N SER A 93 -0.90 5.42 -2.22
CA SER A 93 -1.31 5.22 -0.83
C SER A 93 -2.70 5.78 -0.53
N PHE A 94 -3.55 4.98 0.11
CA PHE A 94 -4.86 5.43 0.60
C PHE A 94 -4.78 6.45 1.74
N ALA A 95 -3.63 6.61 2.40
CA ALA A 95 -3.43 7.60 3.47
C ALA A 95 -3.66 9.05 2.98
N TYR A 96 -3.47 9.29 1.68
CA TYR A 96 -3.58 10.62 1.08
C TYR A 96 -5.01 11.02 0.72
N ILE A 97 -5.98 10.10 0.75
CA ILE A 97 -7.37 10.41 0.33
C ILE A 97 -7.97 11.53 1.20
N ILE A 98 -7.74 11.53 2.51
CA ILE A 98 -8.30 12.56 3.40
C ILE A 98 -7.71 13.95 3.11
N PRO A 99 -6.37 14.15 3.10
CA PRO A 99 -5.80 15.44 2.74
C PRO A 99 -6.18 15.91 1.35
N ILE A 100 -6.25 14.99 0.37
CA ILE A 100 -6.68 15.33 -0.99
C ILE A 100 -8.15 15.76 -0.99
N ALA A 101 -9.03 15.06 -0.28
CA ALA A 101 -10.43 15.46 -0.16
C ALA A 101 -10.59 16.83 0.52
N TYR A 102 -9.71 17.18 1.46
CA TYR A 102 -9.66 18.53 2.02
C TYR A 102 -9.29 19.58 0.96
N ILE A 103 -8.28 19.31 0.12
CA ILE A 103 -7.88 20.20 -0.98
C ILE A 103 -9.02 20.33 -1.99
N ILE A 104 -9.63 19.21 -2.41
CA ILE A 104 -10.77 19.20 -3.35
C ILE A 104 -11.90 20.11 -2.86
N ASN A 105 -12.21 20.08 -1.56
CA ASN A 105 -13.29 20.87 -0.97
C ASN A 105 -12.87 22.28 -0.54
N ASP A 106 -11.67 22.75 -0.90
CA ASP A 106 -11.27 24.12 -0.62
C ASP A 106 -12.19 25.11 -1.34
N SER A 107 -12.63 26.13 -0.60
CA SER A 107 -13.57 27.14 -1.09
C SER A 107 -13.04 27.89 -2.32
N SER A 108 -11.72 28.07 -2.42
CA SER A 108 -11.06 28.69 -3.57
C SER A 108 -11.26 27.87 -4.85
N LEU A 109 -11.12 26.54 -4.76
CA LEU A 109 -11.24 25.60 -5.87
C LEU A 109 -12.70 25.30 -6.21
N GLN A 110 -13.59 25.24 -5.22
CA GLN A 110 -15.02 24.99 -5.44
C GLN A 110 -15.75 26.16 -6.10
N ARG A 111 -15.22 27.39 -6.03
CA ARG A 111 -15.78 28.56 -6.74
C ARG A 111 -15.60 28.50 -8.26
N ILE A 112 -14.73 27.64 -8.77
CA ILE A 112 -14.44 27.51 -10.20
C ILE A 112 -15.62 26.80 -10.87
N SER A 113 -16.32 27.48 -11.77
CA SER A 113 -17.49 26.94 -12.47
C SER A 113 -17.12 25.86 -13.49
N ASN A 114 -15.97 26.01 -14.17
CA ASN A 114 -15.49 25.07 -15.18
C ASN A 114 -14.88 23.82 -14.52
N ARG A 115 -15.46 22.64 -14.80
CA ARG A 115 -15.06 21.36 -14.20
C ARG A 115 -13.63 20.95 -14.55
N HIS A 116 -13.23 21.11 -15.80
CA HIS A 116 -11.89 20.71 -16.23
C HIS A 116 -10.82 21.64 -15.66
N GLU A 117 -11.10 22.94 -15.60
CA GLU A 117 -10.20 23.91 -14.96
C GLU A 117 -10.05 23.62 -13.46
N ARG A 118 -11.16 23.31 -12.77
CA ARG A 118 -11.13 22.89 -11.36
C ARG A 118 -10.25 21.66 -11.16
N PHE A 119 -10.34 20.68 -12.06
CA PHE A 119 -9.47 19.50 -12.02
C PHE A 119 -7.99 19.87 -12.13
N ILE A 120 -7.61 20.66 -13.14
CA ILE A 120 -6.21 21.08 -13.34
C ILE A 120 -5.69 21.89 -12.15
N GLN A 121 -6.45 22.87 -11.66
CA GLN A 121 -6.04 23.68 -10.51
C GLN A 121 -5.92 22.84 -9.22
N THR A 122 -6.79 21.85 -9.04
CA THR A 122 -6.73 20.93 -7.89
C THR A 122 -5.50 20.03 -7.98
N MET A 123 -5.19 19.48 -9.16
CA MET A 123 -3.98 18.70 -9.38
C MET A 123 -2.72 19.50 -9.06
N ARG A 124 -2.64 20.77 -9.51
CA ARG A 124 -1.52 21.67 -9.20
C ARG A 124 -1.37 21.96 -7.71
N ALA A 125 -2.47 22.07 -6.97
CA ALA A 125 -2.46 22.24 -5.52
C ALA A 125 -1.97 20.98 -4.79
N ILE A 126 -2.42 19.79 -5.22
CA ILE A 126 -1.92 18.51 -4.71
C ILE A 126 -0.42 18.37 -4.97
N GLN A 127 0.05 18.71 -6.18
CA GLN A 127 1.48 18.69 -6.53
C GLN A 127 2.31 19.57 -5.60
N GLY A 128 1.92 20.83 -5.41
CA GLY A 128 2.64 21.74 -4.53
C GLY A 128 2.64 21.26 -3.07
N ALA A 129 1.51 20.75 -2.59
CA ALA A 129 1.39 20.20 -1.24
C ALA A 129 2.27 18.96 -1.03
N LEU A 130 2.35 18.04 -2.00
CA LEU A 130 3.21 16.86 -1.96
C LEU A 130 4.69 17.25 -1.98
N ILE A 131 5.10 18.22 -2.82
CA ILE A 131 6.48 18.70 -2.88
C ILE A 131 6.91 19.29 -1.53
N VAL A 132 6.08 20.12 -0.90
CA VAL A 132 6.40 20.71 0.40
C VAL A 132 6.43 19.65 1.50
N ALA A 133 5.42 18.78 1.56
CA ALA A 133 5.34 17.75 2.60
C ALA A 133 6.49 16.74 2.51
N SER A 134 6.86 16.32 1.29
CA SER A 134 8.02 15.44 1.06
C SER A 134 9.34 16.12 1.39
N SER A 135 9.52 17.40 1.07
CA SER A 135 10.74 18.15 1.41
C SER A 135 10.95 18.22 2.92
N ILE A 136 9.88 18.49 3.69
CA ILE A 136 9.92 18.45 5.16
C ILE A 136 10.31 17.06 5.66
N GLN A 137 9.71 16.01 5.09
CA GLN A 137 10.01 14.63 5.45
C GLN A 137 11.46 14.23 5.16
N ILE A 138 12.02 14.69 4.04
CA ILE A 138 13.42 14.46 3.67
C ILE A 138 14.35 15.14 4.70
N ILE A 139 14.06 16.39 5.08
CA ILE A 139 14.84 17.12 6.10
C ILE A 139 14.76 16.38 7.44
N LEU A 140 13.56 15.94 7.86
CA LEU A 140 13.37 15.16 9.08
C LEU A 140 14.14 13.83 9.02
N GLY A 141 14.15 13.15 7.87
CA GLY A 141 14.92 11.93 7.65
C GLY A 141 16.43 12.13 7.82
N TYR A 142 17.00 13.15 7.17
CA TYR A 142 18.43 13.47 7.27
C TYR A 142 18.85 14.02 8.64
N SER A 143 17.94 14.66 9.37
CA SER A 143 18.21 15.19 10.71
C SER A 143 18.39 14.12 11.80
N GLN A 144 18.29 12.83 11.45
CA GLN A 144 18.39 11.68 12.38
C GLN A 144 17.36 11.69 13.53
N VAL A 145 16.37 12.59 13.51
CA VAL A 145 15.28 12.65 14.49
C VAL A 145 14.53 11.32 14.55
N TRP A 146 14.41 10.61 13.42
CA TRP A 146 13.83 9.28 13.38
C TRP A 146 14.60 8.24 14.22
N GLY A 147 15.93 8.37 14.30
CA GLY A 147 16.77 7.54 15.17
C GLY A 147 16.51 7.74 16.65
N LEU A 148 15.98 8.91 17.05
CA LEU A 148 15.52 9.15 18.42
C LEU A 148 14.18 8.44 18.66
N PHE A 149 13.23 8.57 17.73
CA PHE A 149 11.90 7.94 17.85
C PHE A 149 11.97 6.41 17.81
N SER A 150 12.85 5.83 16.99
CA SER A 150 13.02 4.38 16.89
C SER A 150 13.43 3.73 18.21
N ARG A 151 13.96 4.50 19.18
CA ARG A 151 14.31 4.04 20.53
C ARG A 151 13.10 3.60 21.34
N PHE A 152 11.93 4.14 21.06
CA PHE A 152 10.69 3.80 21.76
C PHE A 152 10.02 2.53 21.23
N PHE A 153 10.41 2.07 20.04
CA PHE A 153 9.83 0.89 19.41
C PHE A 153 10.41 -0.42 19.95
N SER A 154 9.54 -1.42 20.11
CA SER A 154 9.84 -2.79 20.52
C SER A 154 9.06 -3.77 19.66
N PRO A 155 9.45 -5.06 19.61
CA PRO A 155 8.63 -6.10 18.98
C PRO A 155 7.20 -6.13 19.52
N LEU A 156 7.04 -5.96 20.84
CA LEU A 156 5.73 -5.88 21.50
C LEU A 156 4.87 -4.73 20.96
N GLY A 157 5.48 -3.55 20.80
CA GLY A 157 4.79 -2.37 20.29
C GLY A 157 4.55 -2.41 18.78
N MET A 158 5.44 -3.02 18.00
CA MET A 158 5.36 -3.09 16.54
C MET A 158 4.46 -4.21 16.04
N ALA A 159 4.29 -5.30 16.79
CA ALA A 159 3.40 -6.40 16.43
C ALA A 159 1.96 -5.95 16.11
N PRO A 160 1.26 -5.19 17.00
CA PRO A 160 -0.08 -4.69 16.69
C PRO A 160 -0.07 -3.69 15.54
N VAL A 161 0.99 -2.89 15.37
CA VAL A 161 1.10 -1.90 14.29
C VAL A 161 1.11 -2.58 12.93
N VAL A 162 2.01 -3.54 12.73
CA VAL A 162 2.09 -4.31 11.47
C VAL A 162 0.81 -5.12 11.27
N ALA A 163 0.24 -5.67 12.34
CA ALA A 163 -1.03 -6.37 12.24
C ALA A 163 -2.17 -5.46 11.75
N LEU A 164 -2.23 -4.22 12.26
CA LEU A 164 -3.23 -3.22 11.90
C LEU A 164 -3.02 -2.61 10.51
N VAL A 165 -1.80 -2.64 9.95
CA VAL A 165 -1.58 -2.30 8.54
C VAL A 165 -2.39 -3.24 7.63
N GLY A 166 -2.44 -4.54 7.97
CA GLY A 166 -3.28 -5.52 7.28
C GLY A 166 -4.75 -5.40 7.69
N LEU A 167 -5.07 -5.65 8.96
CA LEU A 167 -6.46 -5.69 9.46
C LEU A 167 -7.20 -4.37 9.23
N GLY A 168 -6.52 -3.24 9.34
CA GLY A 168 -7.11 -1.92 9.21
C GLY A 168 -7.62 -1.57 7.80
N LEU A 169 -7.16 -2.29 6.78
CA LEU A 169 -7.60 -2.12 5.40
C LEU A 169 -8.81 -2.98 5.04
N PHE A 170 -9.50 -3.58 6.01
CA PHE A 170 -10.67 -4.44 5.78
C PHE A 170 -11.77 -3.76 4.95
N GLN A 171 -11.94 -2.43 5.08
CA GLN A 171 -12.89 -1.63 4.29
C GLN A 171 -12.61 -1.69 2.78
N ARG A 172 -11.37 -2.00 2.38
CA ARG A 172 -10.97 -2.18 0.98
C ARG A 172 -11.06 -3.63 0.51
N GLY A 173 -11.26 -4.57 1.42
CA GLY A 173 -11.51 -5.98 1.14
C GLY A 173 -13.00 -6.26 0.99
N PHE A 174 -13.59 -6.90 2.01
CA PHE A 174 -14.92 -7.50 1.90
C PHE A 174 -16.06 -6.52 1.56
N PRO A 175 -16.12 -5.28 2.08
CA PRO A 175 -17.18 -4.33 1.70
C PRO A 175 -17.15 -3.98 0.20
N LEU A 176 -15.96 -3.85 -0.39
CA LEU A 176 -15.82 -3.58 -1.82
C LEU A 176 -16.12 -4.83 -2.66
N LEU A 177 -15.76 -6.01 -2.17
CA LEU A 177 -16.17 -7.30 -2.74
C LEU A 177 -17.71 -7.42 -2.76
N GLY A 178 -18.36 -7.04 -1.65
CA GLY A 178 -19.80 -7.10 -1.46
C GLY A 178 -20.61 -6.26 -2.43
N ASN A 179 -20.01 -5.25 -3.08
CA ASN A 179 -20.66 -4.50 -4.16
C ASN A 179 -20.96 -5.36 -5.40
N CYS A 180 -20.25 -6.48 -5.56
CA CYS A 180 -20.52 -7.47 -6.60
C CYS A 180 -20.18 -8.88 -6.12
N VAL A 181 -21.08 -9.46 -5.33
CA VAL A 181 -20.89 -10.78 -4.71
C VAL A 181 -20.72 -11.87 -5.77
N GLU A 182 -21.36 -11.75 -6.93
CA GLU A 182 -21.35 -12.75 -8.01
C GLU A 182 -19.97 -12.94 -8.63
N ILE A 183 -19.11 -11.92 -8.61
CA ILE A 183 -17.72 -11.98 -9.11
C ILE A 183 -16.76 -12.14 -7.94
N GLY A 184 -16.99 -11.39 -6.86
CA GLY A 184 -16.11 -11.32 -5.72
C GLY A 184 -16.04 -12.60 -4.89
N LEU A 185 -17.17 -13.25 -4.63
CA LEU A 185 -17.20 -14.47 -3.81
C LEU A 185 -16.54 -15.67 -4.51
N PRO A 186 -16.79 -15.94 -5.82
CA PRO A 186 -16.03 -16.95 -6.54
C PRO A 186 -14.53 -16.67 -6.57
N MET A 187 -14.11 -15.41 -6.70
CA MET A 187 -12.69 -15.05 -6.61
C MET A 187 -12.08 -15.40 -5.26
N LEU A 188 -12.75 -15.04 -4.16
CA LEU A 188 -12.28 -15.32 -2.81
C LEU A 188 -12.15 -16.83 -2.57
N LEU A 189 -13.18 -17.61 -2.91
CA LEU A 189 -13.19 -19.05 -2.77
C LEU A 189 -12.12 -19.72 -3.65
N LEU A 190 -11.94 -19.25 -4.89
CA LEU A 190 -10.96 -19.80 -5.82
C LEU A 190 -9.54 -19.52 -5.37
N VAL A 191 -9.23 -18.30 -4.88
CA VAL A 191 -7.90 -17.97 -4.35
C VAL A 191 -7.57 -18.85 -3.15
N ILE A 192 -8.48 -18.98 -2.18
CA ILE A 192 -8.28 -19.83 -1.00
C ILE A 192 -8.15 -21.30 -1.41
N GLY A 193 -9.02 -21.77 -2.30
CA GLY A 193 -9.01 -23.13 -2.83
C GLY A 193 -7.68 -23.48 -3.50
N LEU A 194 -7.23 -22.65 -4.45
CA LEU A 194 -5.98 -22.88 -5.17
C LEU A 194 -4.75 -22.74 -4.27
N SER A 195 -4.70 -21.70 -3.43
CA SER A 195 -3.50 -21.40 -2.64
C SER A 195 -3.33 -22.29 -1.41
N GLN A 196 -4.42 -22.73 -0.78
CA GLN A 196 -4.37 -23.51 0.46
C GLN A 196 -4.61 -25.00 0.24
N TYR A 197 -5.63 -25.37 -0.54
CA TYR A 197 -6.05 -26.78 -0.68
C TYR A 197 -5.35 -27.49 -1.83
N LEU A 198 -5.17 -26.83 -2.98
CA LEU A 198 -4.51 -27.43 -4.15
C LEU A 198 -3.00 -27.19 -4.19
N LYS A 199 -2.42 -26.61 -3.13
CA LYS A 199 -0.98 -26.28 -3.04
C LYS A 199 -0.06 -27.46 -3.39
N HIS A 200 -0.41 -28.66 -2.95
CA HIS A 200 0.40 -29.87 -3.14
C HIS A 200 0.12 -30.61 -4.45
N VAL A 201 -0.90 -30.20 -5.22
CA VAL A 201 -1.23 -30.81 -6.50
C VAL A 201 -0.25 -30.27 -7.54
N ARG A 202 0.63 -31.13 -8.06
CA ARG A 202 1.63 -30.77 -9.09
C ARG A 202 1.19 -31.32 -10.45
N PRO A 203 0.42 -30.55 -11.25
CA PRO A 203 0.01 -31.00 -12.58
C PRO A 203 1.18 -31.12 -13.56
N ILE A 204 2.26 -30.35 -13.34
CA ILE A 204 3.52 -30.45 -14.08
C ILE A 204 4.61 -30.85 -13.10
N ARG A 205 5.36 -31.91 -13.44
CA ARG A 205 6.17 -32.71 -12.52
C ARG A 205 7.28 -31.92 -11.78
N ASP A 206 7.64 -30.73 -12.26
CA ASP A 206 8.79 -29.95 -11.77
C ASP A 206 8.50 -28.49 -11.38
N VAL A 207 7.25 -28.01 -11.45
CA VAL A 207 6.92 -26.60 -11.10
C VAL A 207 5.68 -26.55 -10.19
N PRO A 208 5.76 -26.00 -8.96
CA PRO A 208 4.60 -25.82 -8.09
C PRO A 208 3.75 -24.62 -8.55
N ILE A 209 2.97 -24.83 -9.63
CA ILE A 209 2.21 -23.77 -10.32
C ILE A 209 1.18 -23.10 -9.40
N PHE A 210 0.40 -23.89 -8.64
CA PHE A 210 -0.65 -23.36 -7.77
C PHE A 210 -0.12 -22.65 -6.52
N GLU A 211 1.12 -22.95 -6.10
CA GLU A 211 1.78 -22.27 -4.99
C GLU A 211 2.34 -20.91 -5.43
N ARG A 212 2.97 -20.84 -6.62
CA ARG A 212 3.67 -19.63 -7.10
C ARG A 212 2.76 -18.64 -7.84
N PHE A 213 1.80 -19.15 -8.62
CA PHE A 213 0.95 -18.34 -9.51
C PHE A 213 -0.56 -18.31 -9.19
N PRO A 214 -1.02 -18.48 -7.93
CA PRO A 214 -2.45 -18.57 -7.66
C PRO A 214 -3.19 -17.28 -8.05
N VAL A 215 -2.58 -16.12 -7.85
CA VAL A 215 -3.21 -14.83 -8.16
C VAL A 215 -3.44 -14.67 -9.66
N LEU A 216 -2.43 -14.95 -10.50
CA LEU A 216 -2.59 -14.85 -11.95
C LEU A 216 -3.67 -15.78 -12.50
N ILE A 217 -3.70 -17.03 -12.03
CA ILE A 217 -4.68 -18.03 -12.47
C ILE A 217 -6.09 -17.60 -12.06
N CYS A 218 -6.28 -17.18 -10.80
CA CYS A 218 -7.57 -16.73 -10.31
C CYS A 218 -8.06 -15.48 -11.04
N VAL A 219 -7.20 -14.47 -11.23
CA VAL A 219 -7.55 -13.25 -11.95
C VAL A 219 -7.95 -13.58 -13.38
N ALA A 220 -7.20 -14.44 -14.09
CA ALA A 220 -7.53 -14.81 -15.47
C ALA A 220 -8.89 -15.51 -15.57
N ILE A 221 -9.14 -16.52 -14.71
CA ILE A 221 -10.39 -17.30 -14.72
C ILE A 221 -11.59 -16.39 -14.40
N ILE A 222 -11.52 -15.63 -13.31
CA ILE A 222 -12.64 -14.80 -12.86
C ILE A 222 -12.84 -13.59 -13.76
N TRP A 223 -11.78 -13.05 -14.34
CA TRP A 223 -11.91 -11.98 -15.31
C TRP A 223 -12.63 -12.47 -16.58
N ILE A 224 -12.29 -13.65 -17.12
CA ILE A 224 -13.03 -14.27 -18.23
C ILE A 224 -14.50 -14.51 -17.84
N TYR A 225 -14.74 -15.05 -16.64
CA TYR A 225 -16.10 -15.22 -16.12
C TYR A 225 -16.88 -13.90 -16.04
N SER A 226 -16.26 -12.82 -15.58
CA SER A 226 -16.88 -11.49 -15.51
C SER A 226 -17.22 -10.91 -16.89
N LEU A 227 -16.37 -11.19 -17.91
CA LEU A 227 -16.62 -10.82 -19.29
C LEU A 227 -17.83 -11.58 -19.85
N ILE A 228 -17.94 -12.89 -19.57
CA ILE A 228 -19.08 -13.72 -19.98
C ILE A 228 -20.38 -13.20 -19.35
N LEU A 229 -20.39 -12.89 -18.04
CA LEU A 229 -21.56 -12.32 -17.36
C LEU A 229 -21.97 -10.95 -17.91
N THR A 230 -20.98 -10.13 -18.27
CA THR A 230 -21.26 -8.81 -18.87
C THR A 230 -21.85 -8.97 -20.27
N ALA A 231 -21.29 -9.87 -21.09
CA ALA A 231 -21.72 -10.13 -22.46
C ALA A 231 -23.11 -10.80 -22.53
N SER A 232 -23.40 -11.73 -21.60
CA SER A 232 -24.70 -12.41 -21.51
C SER A 232 -25.85 -11.49 -21.07
N GLY A 233 -25.54 -10.26 -20.66
CA GLY A 233 -26.54 -9.27 -20.28
C GLY A 233 -27.06 -9.40 -18.86
N ALA A 234 -26.41 -10.20 -18.00
CA ALA A 234 -26.82 -10.46 -16.61
C ALA A 234 -27.01 -9.17 -15.77
N TYR A 235 -26.35 -8.08 -16.15
CA TYR A 235 -26.38 -6.80 -15.45
C TYR A 235 -27.16 -5.69 -16.17
N ARG A 236 -27.92 -5.97 -17.25
CA ARG A 236 -28.63 -4.92 -18.01
C ARG A 236 -29.75 -4.24 -17.21
N ASP A 237 -30.50 -5.01 -16.42
CA ASP A 237 -31.67 -4.53 -15.65
C ASP A 237 -31.37 -4.35 -14.15
N LYS A 238 -30.09 -4.32 -13.76
CA LYS A 238 -29.68 -4.14 -12.36
C LYS A 238 -29.54 -2.66 -11.99
N PRO A 239 -29.57 -2.29 -10.69
CA PRO A 239 -29.35 -0.90 -10.27
C PRO A 239 -28.01 -0.33 -10.75
N ASN A 240 -27.95 0.98 -10.98
CA ASN A 240 -26.76 1.65 -11.53
C ASN A 240 -25.48 1.40 -10.70
N ALA A 241 -25.61 1.29 -9.37
CA ALA A 241 -24.50 0.97 -8.48
C ALA A 241 -23.90 -0.43 -8.75
N THR A 242 -24.76 -1.44 -8.93
CA THR A 242 -24.37 -2.79 -9.31
C THR A 242 -23.76 -2.80 -10.71
N GLN A 243 -24.33 -2.04 -11.65
CA GLN A 243 -23.79 -1.94 -13.00
C GLN A 243 -22.39 -1.30 -13.03
N LEU A 244 -22.13 -0.30 -12.19
CA LEU A 244 -20.82 0.33 -12.09
C LEU A 244 -19.75 -0.61 -11.51
N SER A 245 -20.15 -1.45 -10.56
CA SER A 245 -19.22 -2.32 -9.81
C SER A 245 -18.97 -3.67 -10.48
N CYS A 246 -20.01 -4.23 -11.11
CA CYS A 246 -19.97 -5.57 -11.69
C CYS A 246 -19.64 -5.61 -13.18
N ARG A 247 -19.94 -4.55 -13.94
CA ARG A 247 -19.73 -4.59 -15.40
C ARG A 247 -18.29 -4.22 -15.77
N THR A 248 -17.75 -4.94 -16.74
CA THR A 248 -16.41 -4.73 -17.29
C THR A 248 -16.34 -3.65 -18.37
N ASP A 249 -17.48 -3.30 -19.00
CA ASP A 249 -17.53 -2.43 -20.18
C ASP A 249 -17.74 -0.93 -19.87
N ARG A 250 -18.09 -0.56 -18.63
CA ARG A 250 -18.46 0.81 -18.26
C ARG A 250 -17.32 1.74 -17.88
N ALA A 251 -16.08 1.24 -17.81
CA ALA A 251 -14.96 2.06 -17.35
C ALA A 251 -14.52 3.12 -18.37
N ASN A 252 -14.89 2.97 -19.66
CA ASN A 252 -14.43 3.77 -20.82
C ASN A 252 -12.90 3.97 -20.89
N LEU A 253 -12.12 3.23 -20.11
CA LEU A 253 -10.68 3.37 -20.01
C LEU A 253 -10.00 3.01 -21.33
N ILE A 254 -10.45 1.93 -21.96
CA ILE A 254 -9.84 1.43 -23.21
C ILE A 254 -10.07 2.40 -24.36
N SER A 255 -11.28 2.97 -24.49
CA SER A 255 -11.60 3.90 -25.58
C SER A 255 -10.89 5.24 -25.41
N THR A 256 -10.84 5.76 -24.18
CA THR A 256 -10.28 7.08 -23.87
C THR A 256 -8.75 7.10 -23.71
N ALA A 257 -8.11 5.97 -23.40
CA ALA A 257 -6.66 5.92 -23.23
C ALA A 257 -5.92 6.15 -24.57
N PRO A 258 -4.88 6.99 -24.59
CA PRO A 258 -3.99 7.12 -25.74
C PRO A 258 -3.16 5.85 -25.95
N TRP A 259 -2.72 5.61 -27.19
CA TRP A 259 -1.85 4.47 -27.53
C TRP A 259 -0.46 4.61 -26.89
N PHE A 260 0.11 5.79 -26.99
CA PHE A 260 1.39 6.15 -26.40
C PHE A 260 1.19 7.40 -25.55
N MET A 261 1.58 7.33 -24.28
CA MET A 261 1.61 8.48 -23.38
C MET A 261 2.88 8.41 -22.55
N PHE A 262 3.70 9.46 -22.62
CA PHE A 262 4.87 9.58 -21.78
C PHE A 262 4.56 10.58 -20.65
N PRO A 263 4.44 10.14 -19.39
CA PRO A 263 4.29 11.06 -18.27
C PRO A 263 5.55 11.90 -18.11
N TYR A 264 5.39 13.21 -17.97
CA TYR A 264 6.50 14.13 -17.77
C TYR A 264 6.29 15.01 -16.53
N PRO A 265 7.36 15.51 -15.90
CA PRO A 265 7.25 16.41 -14.76
C PRO A 265 6.41 17.66 -15.08
N LEU A 266 5.60 18.09 -14.13
CA LEU A 266 4.75 19.29 -14.21
C LEU A 266 3.73 19.27 -15.37
N GLN A 267 3.29 18.09 -15.80
CA GLN A 267 2.32 17.94 -16.89
C GLN A 267 0.97 18.66 -16.69
N TRP A 268 0.58 18.92 -15.43
CA TRP A 268 -0.64 19.66 -15.10
C TRP A 268 -0.41 21.17 -14.93
N GLY A 269 0.81 21.66 -15.19
CA GLY A 269 1.23 23.05 -15.00
C GLY A 269 2.07 23.29 -13.75
N PRO A 270 2.48 24.53 -13.47
CA PRO A 270 3.36 24.84 -12.35
C PRO A 270 2.62 24.66 -11.01
N PRO A 271 3.26 24.05 -9.99
CA PRO A 271 2.61 23.70 -8.73
C PRO A 271 2.19 24.96 -7.98
N THR A 272 1.06 24.87 -7.26
CA THR A 272 0.58 25.96 -6.41
C THR A 272 0.85 25.63 -4.95
N PHE A 273 1.43 26.59 -4.22
CA PHE A 273 1.84 26.38 -2.84
C PHE A 273 0.88 27.09 -1.90
N SER A 274 0.23 26.31 -1.04
CA SER A 274 -0.61 26.79 0.05
C SER A 274 -0.17 26.12 1.33
N ALA A 275 0.04 26.91 2.39
CA ALA A 275 0.44 26.39 3.69
C ALA A 275 -0.61 25.42 4.25
N GLY A 276 -1.90 25.75 4.13
CA GLY A 276 -2.99 24.90 4.62
C GLY A 276 -3.04 23.53 3.91
N HIS A 277 -2.86 23.52 2.59
CA HIS A 277 -2.80 22.27 1.81
C HIS A 277 -1.56 21.45 2.19
N SER A 278 -0.42 22.10 2.40
CA SER A 278 0.86 21.45 2.75
C SER A 278 0.80 20.81 4.15
N PHE A 279 0.26 21.52 5.15
CA PHE A 279 0.09 20.96 6.51
C PHE A 279 -0.88 19.78 6.51
N ALA A 280 -1.98 19.87 5.76
CA ALA A 280 -2.88 18.73 5.60
C ALA A 280 -2.18 17.54 4.93
N MET A 281 -1.34 17.76 3.93
CA MET A 281 -0.61 16.67 3.26
C MET A 281 0.46 16.03 4.15
N MET A 282 1.04 16.81 5.07
CA MET A 282 2.04 16.33 6.02
C MET A 282 1.51 15.22 6.93
N SER A 283 0.21 15.20 7.29
CA SER A 283 -0.35 14.08 8.07
C SER A 283 -0.28 12.76 7.29
N ALA A 284 -0.60 12.76 5.99
CA ALA A 284 -0.51 11.57 5.17
C ALA A 284 0.94 11.08 5.05
N VAL A 285 1.89 12.01 4.88
CA VAL A 285 3.33 11.68 4.82
C VAL A 285 3.84 11.09 6.14
N LEU A 286 3.39 11.60 7.28
CA LEU A 286 3.72 11.05 8.60
C LEU A 286 3.12 9.64 8.79
N VAL A 287 1.89 9.42 8.29
CA VAL A 287 1.21 8.13 8.34
C VAL A 287 1.83 7.11 7.36
N SER A 288 2.24 7.53 6.17
CA SER A 288 2.58 6.64 5.04
C SER A 288 4.00 6.07 5.03
N MET A 289 4.65 5.94 6.19
CA MET A 289 6.09 5.65 6.31
C MET A 289 6.99 6.67 5.56
N VAL A 290 8.29 6.66 5.85
CA VAL A 290 9.24 7.69 5.41
C VAL A 290 9.77 7.39 3.99
N GLU A 291 8.97 7.62 2.95
CA GLU A 291 9.40 7.56 1.54
C GLU A 291 9.56 8.96 0.91
N GLY A 292 10.40 9.81 1.51
CA GLY A 292 10.49 11.22 1.13
C GLY A 292 10.80 11.47 -0.36
N ILE A 293 11.78 10.75 -0.92
CA ILE A 293 12.20 10.94 -2.32
C ILE A 293 11.10 10.49 -3.31
N GLY A 294 10.43 9.37 -3.02
CA GLY A 294 9.35 8.87 -3.87
C GLY A 294 8.16 9.81 -3.92
N ILE A 295 7.77 10.35 -2.77
CA ILE A 295 6.67 11.34 -2.65
C ILE A 295 7.04 12.66 -3.35
N LEU A 296 8.31 13.05 -3.35
CA LEU A 296 8.78 14.22 -4.11
C LEU A 296 8.58 14.01 -5.62
N LEU A 297 8.92 12.81 -6.13
CA LEU A 297 8.68 12.45 -7.53
C LEU A 297 7.18 12.41 -7.86
N ASP A 298 6.35 11.90 -6.95
CA ASP A 298 4.89 11.92 -7.07
C ASP A 298 4.34 13.35 -7.24
N GLY A 299 4.84 14.29 -6.44
CA GLY A 299 4.50 15.71 -6.55
C GLY A 299 5.00 16.36 -7.84
N LEU A 300 6.21 16.02 -8.30
CA LEU A 300 6.78 16.56 -9.53
C LEU A 300 6.02 16.09 -10.77
N PHE A 301 5.73 14.80 -10.90
CA PHE A 301 4.98 14.24 -12.04
C PHE A 301 3.46 14.45 -11.93
N GLY A 302 2.96 14.75 -10.73
CA GLY A 302 1.55 14.96 -10.47
C GLY A 302 0.75 13.66 -10.61
N THR A 303 1.11 12.66 -9.82
CA THR A 303 0.40 11.37 -9.71
C THR A 303 -0.97 11.50 -9.04
N GLY A 304 -1.25 12.63 -8.40
CA GLY A 304 -2.49 12.92 -7.68
C GLY A 304 -2.56 12.34 -6.26
N THR A 305 -1.62 11.46 -5.89
CA THR A 305 -1.49 10.87 -4.55
C THR A 305 -0.03 10.55 -4.25
N GLY A 306 0.38 10.58 -2.98
CA GLY A 306 1.69 10.05 -2.60
C GLY A 306 1.74 8.53 -2.67
N SER A 307 2.95 8.00 -2.80
CA SER A 307 3.27 6.58 -2.84
C SER A 307 3.79 6.06 -1.50
N THR A 308 3.66 4.75 -1.28
CA THR A 308 4.22 4.01 -0.14
C THR A 308 4.45 2.55 -0.53
N VAL A 309 5.15 1.78 0.31
CA VAL A 309 5.28 0.32 0.14
C VAL A 309 3.91 -0.34 0.12
N SER A 310 3.66 -1.13 -0.91
CA SER A 310 2.43 -1.89 -1.14
C SER A 310 2.25 -2.99 -0.10
N VAL A 311 1.17 -2.89 0.66
CA VAL A 311 0.79 -3.87 1.69
C VAL A 311 0.36 -5.19 1.03
N GLU A 312 -0.37 -5.11 -0.07
CA GLU A 312 -0.83 -6.26 -0.83
C GLU A 312 0.34 -7.09 -1.38
N ASN A 313 1.42 -6.46 -1.83
CA ASN A 313 2.60 -7.19 -2.33
C ASN A 313 3.42 -7.84 -1.20
N VAL A 314 3.44 -7.24 0.00
CA VAL A 314 3.98 -7.90 1.21
C VAL A 314 3.13 -9.12 1.57
N GLY A 315 1.80 -9.03 1.46
CA GLY A 315 0.92 -10.20 1.62
C GLY A 315 1.16 -11.28 0.56
N LEU A 316 1.49 -10.87 -0.67
CA LEU A 316 1.77 -11.78 -1.77
C LEU A 316 3.06 -12.58 -1.55
N LEU A 317 4.05 -11.99 -0.88
CA LEU A 317 5.25 -12.71 -0.44
C LEU A 317 4.89 -13.88 0.49
N GLY A 318 3.94 -13.67 1.42
CA GLY A 318 3.46 -14.72 2.32
C GLY A 318 2.70 -15.84 1.58
N LEU A 319 2.05 -15.52 0.46
CA LEU A 319 1.32 -16.48 -0.36
C LEU A 319 2.21 -17.27 -1.33
N SER A 320 3.03 -16.54 -2.10
CA SER A 320 3.85 -17.09 -3.19
C SER A 320 5.21 -17.61 -2.74
N ARG A 321 5.67 -17.22 -1.54
CA ARG A 321 6.97 -17.59 -0.96
C ARG A 321 8.18 -17.18 -1.82
N VAL A 322 8.01 -16.16 -2.67
CA VAL A 322 9.07 -15.63 -3.54
C VAL A 322 9.45 -14.21 -3.13
N GLY A 323 10.61 -14.06 -2.48
CA GLY A 323 11.17 -12.78 -2.05
C GLY A 323 12.25 -12.21 -2.96
N SER A 324 12.36 -12.68 -4.21
CA SER A 324 13.47 -12.31 -5.11
C SER A 324 13.44 -10.83 -5.51
N ARG A 325 14.58 -10.13 -5.35
CA ARG A 325 14.73 -8.73 -5.78
C ARG A 325 14.54 -8.54 -7.28
N ARG A 326 14.98 -9.50 -8.09
CA ARG A 326 14.90 -9.44 -9.55
C ARG A 326 13.46 -9.46 -10.05
N VAL A 327 12.57 -10.18 -9.36
CA VAL A 327 11.13 -10.20 -9.63
C VAL A 327 10.53 -8.80 -9.45
N VAL A 328 10.92 -8.11 -8.38
CA VAL A 328 10.45 -6.73 -8.08
C VAL A 328 10.97 -5.72 -9.09
N GLN A 329 12.25 -5.80 -9.48
CA GLN A 329 12.84 -4.95 -10.53
C GLN A 329 12.15 -5.14 -11.88
N LEU A 330 11.84 -6.38 -12.25
CA LEU A 330 11.13 -6.67 -13.49
C LEU A 330 9.65 -6.24 -13.42
N SER A 331 9.03 -6.30 -12.24
CA SER A 331 7.69 -5.75 -12.01
C SER A 331 7.66 -4.23 -12.22
N ALA A 332 8.67 -3.51 -11.72
CA ALA A 332 8.84 -2.08 -12.00
C ALA A 332 8.99 -1.78 -13.50
N ALA A 333 9.72 -2.62 -14.23
CA ALA A 333 9.83 -2.51 -15.69
C ALA A 333 8.46 -2.69 -16.38
N PHE A 334 7.64 -3.64 -15.92
CA PHE A 334 6.27 -3.79 -16.42
C PHE A 334 5.39 -2.57 -16.12
N MET A 335 5.48 -1.98 -14.93
CA MET A 335 4.75 -0.76 -14.58
C MET A 335 5.11 0.39 -15.53
N ILE A 336 6.41 0.62 -15.75
CA ILE A 336 6.89 1.65 -16.69
C ILE A 336 6.42 1.33 -18.11
N PHE A 337 6.60 0.10 -18.58
CA PHE A 337 6.22 -0.30 -19.93
C PHE A 337 4.72 -0.14 -20.21
N PHE A 338 3.85 -0.68 -19.35
CA PHE A 338 2.39 -0.61 -19.54
C PHE A 338 1.80 0.77 -19.23
N SER A 339 2.50 1.61 -18.47
CA SER A 339 2.10 3.01 -18.31
C SER A 339 2.36 3.85 -19.57
N ILE A 340 3.42 3.54 -20.33
CA ILE A 340 3.71 4.21 -21.61
C ILE A 340 2.74 3.74 -22.71
N LEU A 341 2.45 2.44 -22.73
CA LEU A 341 1.53 1.81 -23.68
C LEU A 341 0.08 1.87 -23.18
N GLY A 342 -0.50 3.06 -23.25
CA GLY A 342 -1.73 3.39 -22.54
C GLY A 342 -2.93 2.50 -22.83
N LYS A 343 -3.11 2.02 -24.07
CA LYS A 343 -4.18 1.05 -24.42
C LYS A 343 -4.00 -0.29 -23.74
N PHE A 344 -2.78 -0.82 -23.71
CA PHE A 344 -2.48 -2.10 -23.05
C PHE A 344 -2.63 -1.99 -21.54
N GLY A 345 -2.13 -0.89 -20.94
CA GLY A 345 -2.37 -0.58 -19.53
C GLY A 345 -3.87 -0.46 -19.22
N ALA A 346 -4.66 0.16 -20.10
CA ALA A 346 -6.09 0.32 -19.93
C ALA A 346 -6.88 -1.01 -19.98
N VAL A 347 -6.39 -2.00 -20.75
CA VAL A 347 -6.98 -3.35 -20.78
C VAL A 347 -6.86 -4.01 -19.42
N PHE A 348 -5.68 -4.00 -18.80
CA PHE A 348 -5.51 -4.54 -17.44
C PHE A 348 -6.21 -3.67 -16.39
N ALA A 349 -6.30 -2.35 -16.60
CA ALA A 349 -7.08 -1.44 -15.75
C ALA A 349 -8.61 -1.67 -15.80
N SER A 350 -9.12 -2.44 -16.76
CA SER A 350 -10.54 -2.82 -16.82
C SER A 350 -10.91 -4.04 -15.96
N ILE A 351 -9.94 -4.64 -15.26
CA ILE A 351 -10.21 -5.72 -14.31
C ILE A 351 -11.16 -5.17 -13.22
N PRO A 352 -12.32 -5.81 -12.97
CA PRO A 352 -13.28 -5.35 -11.97
C PRO A 352 -12.69 -5.22 -10.56
N PHE A 353 -13.02 -4.13 -9.86
CA PHE A 353 -12.61 -3.91 -8.47
C PHE A 353 -12.95 -5.04 -7.48
N PRO A 354 -14.10 -5.74 -7.61
CA PRO A 354 -14.41 -6.89 -6.76
C PRO A 354 -13.36 -8.01 -6.81
N ILE A 355 -12.63 -8.17 -7.93
CA ILE A 355 -11.55 -9.15 -8.06
C ILE A 355 -10.36 -8.76 -7.18
N PHE A 356 -9.92 -7.50 -7.25
CA PHE A 356 -8.85 -6.98 -6.38
C PHE A 356 -9.25 -7.00 -4.91
N ALA A 357 -10.50 -6.61 -4.60
CA ALA A 357 -11.04 -6.65 -3.25
C ALA A 357 -10.98 -8.05 -2.63
N ALA A 358 -11.30 -9.09 -3.41
CA ALA A 358 -11.19 -10.48 -2.97
C ALA A 358 -9.76 -10.94 -2.72
N LEU A 359 -8.81 -10.51 -3.56
CA LEU A 359 -7.38 -10.75 -3.31
C LEU A 359 -6.93 -10.07 -2.01
N TYR A 360 -7.31 -8.81 -1.81
CA TYR A 360 -6.97 -8.04 -0.62
C TYR A 360 -7.48 -8.68 0.67
N CYS A 361 -8.65 -9.32 0.68
CA CYS A 361 -9.14 -10.07 1.84
C CYS A 361 -8.13 -11.14 2.32
N VAL A 362 -7.51 -11.87 1.38
CA VAL A 362 -6.53 -12.91 1.70
C VAL A 362 -5.18 -12.29 2.07
N LEU A 363 -4.71 -11.34 1.25
CA LEU A 363 -3.37 -10.77 1.39
C LEU A 363 -3.23 -9.91 2.65
N PHE A 364 -4.23 -9.09 2.98
CA PHE A 364 -4.23 -8.29 4.22
C PHE A 364 -4.33 -9.17 5.47
N GLY A 365 -5.05 -10.30 5.39
CA GLY A 365 -5.06 -11.31 6.45
C GLY A 365 -3.67 -11.90 6.70
N LEU A 366 -2.94 -12.23 5.62
CA LEU A 366 -1.56 -12.72 5.73
C LEU A 366 -0.61 -11.68 6.34
N VAL A 367 -0.70 -10.42 5.90
CA VAL A 367 0.09 -9.32 6.52
C VAL A 367 -0.21 -9.19 8.00
N ALA A 368 -1.49 -9.30 8.38
CA ALA A 368 -1.89 -9.26 9.77
C ALA A 368 -1.23 -10.38 10.60
N SER A 369 -1.24 -11.61 10.08
CA SER A 369 -0.58 -12.77 10.70
C SER A 369 0.94 -12.58 10.81
N VAL A 370 1.59 -12.02 9.79
CA VAL A 370 3.03 -11.70 9.85
C VAL A 370 3.32 -10.69 10.95
N GLY A 371 2.48 -9.65 11.12
CA GLY A 371 2.63 -8.70 12.23
C GLY A 371 2.50 -9.37 13.60
N LEU A 372 1.51 -10.25 13.78
CA LEU A 372 1.32 -11.01 15.02
C LEU A 372 2.44 -12.02 15.28
N SER A 373 3.15 -12.49 14.25
CA SER A 373 4.28 -13.41 14.43
C SER A 373 5.42 -12.79 15.24
N PHE A 374 5.54 -11.45 15.28
CA PHE A 374 6.53 -10.76 16.12
C PHE A 374 6.33 -11.00 17.62
N LEU A 375 5.14 -11.45 18.04
CA LEU A 375 4.88 -11.82 19.42
C LEU A 375 5.69 -13.04 19.86
N GLN A 376 6.20 -13.86 18.93
CA GLN A 376 7.11 -14.98 19.25
C GLN A 376 8.40 -14.53 19.94
N PHE A 377 8.79 -13.25 19.76
CA PHE A 377 9.97 -12.66 20.38
C PHE A 377 9.68 -12.03 21.75
N THR A 378 8.43 -12.12 22.22
CA THR A 378 7.95 -11.46 23.44
C THR A 378 7.39 -12.48 24.44
N ASN A 379 7.43 -12.17 25.73
CA ASN A 379 6.87 -13.02 26.76
C ASN A 379 5.35 -12.82 26.85
N MET A 380 4.59 -13.72 26.22
CA MET A 380 3.13 -13.68 26.19
C MET A 380 2.46 -14.22 27.46
N ASN A 381 3.22 -14.75 28.42
CA ASN A 381 2.69 -15.15 29.73
C ASN A 381 2.55 -13.96 30.70
N CYS A 382 3.00 -12.77 30.31
CA CYS A 382 2.92 -11.56 31.12
C CYS A 382 1.60 -10.80 30.84
N MET A 383 0.79 -10.55 31.88
CA MET A 383 -0.45 -9.78 31.75
C MET A 383 -0.24 -8.37 31.18
N ARG A 384 0.87 -7.71 31.52
CA ARG A 384 1.26 -6.40 30.94
C ARG A 384 1.28 -6.46 29.41
N ASN A 385 1.96 -7.47 28.84
CA ASN A 385 2.12 -7.61 27.40
C ASN A 385 0.77 -7.93 26.73
N LEU A 386 -0.03 -8.81 27.33
CA LEU A 386 -1.38 -9.12 26.85
C LEU A 386 -2.28 -7.88 26.81
N ILE A 387 -2.24 -7.04 27.86
CA ILE A 387 -3.01 -5.79 27.92
C ILE A 387 -2.56 -4.81 26.83
N ILE A 388 -1.24 -4.62 26.66
CA ILE A 388 -0.69 -3.72 25.63
C ILE A 388 -1.18 -4.15 24.24
N ILE A 389 -1.06 -5.42 23.90
CA ILE A 389 -1.45 -5.95 22.59
C ILE A 389 -2.96 -5.83 22.39
N GLY A 390 -3.75 -6.30 23.37
CA GLY A 390 -5.21 -6.30 23.30
C GLY A 390 -5.79 -4.90 23.14
N LEU A 391 -5.34 -3.94 23.95
CA LEU A 391 -5.77 -2.55 23.85
C LEU A 391 -5.33 -1.89 22.55
N SER A 392 -4.10 -2.14 22.09
CA SER A 392 -3.58 -1.54 20.86
C SER A 392 -4.32 -2.03 19.63
N LEU A 393 -4.62 -3.33 19.53
CA LEU A 393 -5.40 -3.90 18.44
C LEU A 393 -6.85 -3.41 18.46
N PHE A 394 -7.50 -3.44 19.63
CA PHE A 394 -8.89 -3.05 19.74
C PHE A 394 -9.11 -1.56 19.47
N LEU A 395 -8.32 -0.67 20.09
CA LEU A 395 -8.39 0.77 19.86
C LEU A 395 -7.93 1.14 18.45
N GLY A 396 -6.92 0.42 17.93
CA GLY A 396 -6.43 0.57 16.57
C GLY A 396 -7.46 0.26 15.48
N ILE A 397 -8.49 -0.54 15.74
CA ILE A 397 -9.60 -0.77 14.79
C ILE A 397 -10.81 0.11 15.11
N SER A 398 -11.20 0.19 16.38
CA SER A 398 -12.43 0.87 16.81
C SER A 398 -12.40 2.38 16.59
N ILE A 399 -11.28 3.06 16.89
CA ILE A 399 -11.18 4.51 16.71
C ILE A 399 -11.25 4.88 15.22
N PRO A 400 -10.45 4.29 14.31
CA PRO A 400 -10.59 4.59 12.89
C PRO A 400 -11.97 4.24 12.32
N GLN A 401 -12.58 3.15 12.76
CA GLN A 401 -13.93 2.79 12.32
C GLN A 401 -14.95 3.85 12.74
N PHE A 402 -14.89 4.33 13.99
CA PHE A 402 -15.70 5.44 14.45
C PHE A 402 -15.45 6.70 13.61
N PHE A 403 -14.19 7.05 13.33
CA PHE A 403 -13.88 8.19 12.46
C PHE A 403 -14.40 8.03 11.02
N ASN A 404 -14.41 6.81 10.50
CA ASN A 404 -14.87 6.49 9.15
C ASN A 404 -16.38 6.68 8.99
N GLU A 405 -17.18 6.36 10.00
CA GLU A 405 -18.65 6.49 9.96
C GLU A 405 -19.11 7.96 9.83
N TYR A 406 -18.35 8.88 10.40
CA TYR A 406 -18.62 10.31 10.33
C TYR A 406 -17.84 11.03 9.22
N TRP A 407 -16.94 10.33 8.53
CA TRP A 407 -16.17 10.90 7.43
C TRP A 407 -16.98 10.85 6.13
N ASN A 408 -17.06 11.98 5.42
CA ASN A 408 -17.75 12.05 4.13
C ASN A 408 -17.01 12.98 3.17
N LEU A 409 -16.97 12.62 1.88
CA LEU A 409 -16.30 13.43 0.84
C LEU A 409 -16.87 14.84 0.68
N LYS A 410 -18.10 15.10 1.15
CA LYS A 410 -18.78 16.40 1.13
C LYS A 410 -19.06 16.99 2.53
N HIS A 411 -18.84 16.22 3.60
CA HIS A 411 -19.13 16.63 4.98
C HIS A 411 -17.87 16.52 5.84
N ARG A 412 -17.56 17.60 6.54
CA ARG A 412 -16.39 17.76 7.40
C ARG A 412 -16.40 16.65 8.45
N GLY A 413 -15.31 15.87 8.53
CA GLY A 413 -15.16 14.78 9.51
C GLY A 413 -15.35 15.23 10.96
N LEU A 414 -15.26 14.29 11.91
CA LEU A 414 -15.51 14.53 13.35
C LEU A 414 -14.86 15.79 13.90
N VAL A 415 -13.59 16.01 13.57
CA VAL A 415 -12.89 17.23 13.94
C VAL A 415 -13.35 18.36 13.03
N HIS A 416 -14.14 19.27 13.60
CA HIS A 416 -14.67 20.44 12.90
C HIS A 416 -14.33 21.72 13.65
N THR A 417 -13.13 22.23 13.40
CA THR A 417 -12.71 23.57 13.84
C THR A 417 -12.71 24.54 12.66
N ASN A 418 -12.55 25.83 12.94
CA ASN A 418 -12.35 26.85 11.90
C ASN A 418 -11.05 26.65 11.10
N ALA A 419 -10.11 25.84 11.61
CA ALA A 419 -8.86 25.49 10.94
C ALA A 419 -9.04 24.21 10.10
N GLY A 420 -9.40 24.36 8.82
CA GLY A 420 -9.63 23.23 7.92
C GLY A 420 -8.42 22.28 7.76
N TRP A 421 -7.21 22.83 7.73
CA TRP A 421 -5.96 22.04 7.65
C TRP A 421 -5.74 21.18 8.90
N PHE A 422 -6.10 21.69 10.09
CA PHE A 422 -5.99 20.96 11.36
C PHE A 422 -7.00 19.81 11.43
N ASN A 423 -8.21 20.06 10.94
CA ASN A 423 -9.24 19.03 10.80
C ASN A 423 -8.75 17.91 9.89
N ALA A 424 -8.20 18.24 8.71
CA ALA A 424 -7.65 17.24 7.79
C ALA A 424 -6.51 16.46 8.43
N PHE A 425 -5.61 17.14 9.14
CA PHE A 425 -4.48 16.53 9.84
C PHE A 425 -4.95 15.48 10.86
N LEU A 426 -5.80 15.86 11.80
CA LEU A 426 -6.29 14.96 12.84
C LEU A 426 -7.14 13.82 12.28
N ASN A 427 -8.03 14.10 11.33
CA ASN A 427 -8.83 13.05 10.70
C ASN A 427 -7.92 12.04 9.97
N THR A 428 -6.83 12.47 9.33
CA THR A 428 -5.87 11.55 8.68
C THR A 428 -5.16 10.63 9.70
N VAL A 429 -4.74 11.19 10.83
CA VAL A 429 -4.04 10.43 11.89
C VAL A 429 -4.98 9.41 12.54
N PHE A 430 -6.17 9.83 12.95
CA PHE A 430 -7.12 8.96 13.66
C PHE A 430 -7.88 8.00 12.76
N LEU A 431 -7.99 8.27 11.45
CA LEU A 431 -8.52 7.29 10.48
C LEU A 431 -7.48 6.22 10.11
N SER A 432 -6.22 6.35 10.51
CA SER A 432 -5.17 5.37 10.21
C SER A 432 -5.06 4.31 11.32
N PRO A 433 -5.47 3.05 11.07
CA PRO A 433 -5.43 1.99 12.09
C PRO A 433 -4.04 1.71 12.63
N ALA A 434 -3.05 1.65 11.74
CA ALA A 434 -1.66 1.44 12.12
C ALA A 434 -1.12 2.60 12.99
N THR A 435 -1.51 3.84 12.70
CA THR A 435 -1.04 5.02 13.46
C THR A 435 -1.67 5.07 14.84
N VAL A 436 -2.98 4.83 14.96
CA VAL A 436 -3.65 4.75 16.25
C VAL A 436 -3.08 3.60 17.08
N GLY A 437 -2.90 2.42 16.47
CA GLY A 437 -2.25 1.29 17.11
C GLY A 437 -0.84 1.61 17.60
N LEU A 438 -0.05 2.34 16.80
CA LEU A 438 1.30 2.76 17.16
C LEU A 438 1.30 3.70 18.35
N ILE A 439 0.41 4.72 18.36
CA ILE A 439 0.30 5.68 19.46
C ILE A 439 -0.02 4.94 20.76
N VAL A 440 -1.03 4.07 20.75
CA VAL A 440 -1.45 3.31 21.93
C VAL A 440 -0.35 2.34 22.39
N ALA A 441 0.21 1.56 21.46
CA ALA A 441 1.21 0.54 21.79
C ALA A 441 2.50 1.15 22.35
N VAL A 442 3.00 2.21 21.71
CA VAL A 442 4.21 2.91 22.14
C VAL A 442 3.97 3.63 23.47
N PHE A 443 2.82 4.27 23.65
CA PHE A 443 2.49 4.93 24.91
C PHE A 443 2.46 3.92 26.06
N LEU A 444 1.72 2.82 25.92
CA LEU A 444 1.59 1.81 26.98
C LEU A 444 2.91 1.06 27.24
N ASP A 445 3.64 0.66 26.20
CA ASP A 445 4.90 -0.08 26.36
C ASP A 445 6.02 0.76 27.01
N ASN A 446 5.97 2.09 26.87
CA ASN A 446 6.96 2.99 27.47
C ASN A 446 6.50 3.64 28.79
N THR A 447 5.26 3.44 29.22
CA THR A 447 4.75 3.96 30.51
C THR A 447 4.58 2.86 31.56
N LEU A 448 4.21 1.65 31.15
CA LEU A 448 3.99 0.54 32.06
C LEU A 448 5.30 -0.19 32.38
N GLU A 449 5.78 -0.11 33.63
CA GLU A 449 6.85 -0.92 34.24
C GLU A 449 8.09 -1.21 33.34
N VAL A 450 8.59 -0.19 32.65
CA VAL A 450 9.62 -0.35 31.59
C VAL A 450 10.93 -0.98 32.09
N GLU A 451 11.38 -0.65 33.30
CA GLU A 451 12.68 -1.08 33.81
C GLU A 451 12.78 -2.59 34.02
N LYS A 452 11.68 -3.22 34.45
CA LYS A 452 11.61 -4.67 34.69
C LYS A 452 11.34 -5.46 33.42
N SER A 453 10.75 -4.84 32.40
CA SER A 453 10.17 -5.53 31.24
C SER A 453 11.04 -5.51 29.96
N LYS A 454 12.31 -5.07 30.05
CA LYS A 454 13.21 -5.01 28.88
C LYS A 454 13.38 -6.37 28.19
N LYS A 455 13.46 -7.47 28.96
CA LYS A 455 13.55 -8.83 28.40
C LYS A 455 12.22 -9.29 27.82
N ASP A 456 11.12 -9.02 28.52
CA ASP A 456 9.78 -9.52 28.17
C ASP A 456 9.20 -8.89 26.90
N ARG A 457 9.58 -7.65 26.56
CA ARG A 457 9.09 -6.95 25.36
C ARG A 457 9.87 -7.25 24.07
N GLY A 458 10.84 -8.17 24.11
CA GLY A 458 11.61 -8.61 22.94
C GLY A 458 12.80 -7.73 22.53
N MET A 459 13.24 -6.81 23.39
CA MET A 459 14.40 -5.96 23.10
C MET A 459 15.72 -6.72 22.84
N PRO A 460 16.05 -7.84 23.52
CA PRO A 460 17.29 -8.56 23.25
C PRO A 460 17.45 -9.02 21.80
N TRP A 461 16.32 -9.33 21.13
CA TRP A 461 16.29 -9.63 19.71
C TRP A 461 16.34 -8.34 18.86
N TRP A 462 15.53 -7.33 19.20
CA TRP A 462 15.38 -6.09 18.41
C TRP A 462 16.64 -5.21 18.34
N VAL A 463 17.44 -5.15 19.41
CA VAL A 463 18.59 -4.24 19.50
C VAL A 463 19.66 -4.55 18.46
N LYS A 464 19.81 -5.82 18.05
CA LYS A 464 20.76 -6.24 17.00
C LYS A 464 20.49 -5.54 15.67
N PHE A 465 19.22 -5.29 15.37
CA PHE A 465 18.78 -4.68 14.11
C PHE A 465 18.75 -3.14 14.14
N ARG A 466 18.98 -2.51 15.30
CA ARG A 466 18.94 -1.04 15.43
C ARG A 466 20.19 -0.33 14.92
N THR A 467 21.31 -1.03 14.81
CA THR A 467 22.58 -0.45 14.36
C THR A 467 22.97 -1.08 13.03
N PHE A 468 23.48 -0.26 12.11
CA PHE A 468 23.90 -0.73 10.79
C PHE A 468 24.95 -1.85 10.88
N ARG A 469 25.88 -1.77 11.85
CA ARG A 469 26.89 -2.80 12.14
C ARG A 469 26.47 -3.83 13.19
N GLY A 470 25.20 -3.85 13.59
CA GLY A 470 24.72 -4.72 14.66
C GLY A 470 24.50 -6.19 14.25
N ASP A 471 24.28 -6.43 12.96
CA ASP A 471 24.08 -7.74 12.36
C ASP A 471 24.60 -7.70 10.91
N ASN A 472 25.31 -8.74 10.46
CA ASN A 472 25.87 -8.80 9.11
C ASN A 472 24.79 -8.69 8.01
N ARG A 473 23.55 -9.09 8.30
CA ARG A 473 22.41 -8.94 7.38
C ARG A 473 22.07 -7.48 7.11
N ASN A 474 22.29 -6.58 8.07
CA ASN A 474 22.03 -5.15 7.87
C ASN A 474 22.97 -4.56 6.81
N GLU A 475 24.22 -5.02 6.74
CA GLU A 475 25.15 -4.61 5.68
C GLU A 475 24.67 -5.06 4.30
N GLU A 476 24.08 -6.25 4.20
CA GLU A 476 23.48 -6.76 2.97
C GLU A 476 22.30 -5.90 2.48
N PHE A 477 21.46 -5.41 3.41
CA PHE A 477 20.28 -4.60 3.09
C PHE A 477 20.61 -3.15 2.70
N TYR A 478 21.53 -2.47 3.39
CA TYR A 478 21.78 -1.03 3.17
C TYR A 478 23.09 -0.69 2.44
N THR A 479 23.82 -1.66 1.89
CA THR A 479 24.93 -1.38 0.97
C THR A 479 24.43 -0.68 -0.31
N LEU A 480 25.22 0.19 -0.92
CA LEU A 480 24.93 0.87 -2.21
C LEU A 480 25.22 -0.02 -3.43
N PRO A 481 24.44 0.12 -4.54
CA PRO A 481 24.57 -0.71 -5.75
C PRO A 481 25.91 -0.55 -6.43
N PHE A 482 26.30 -1.57 -7.22
CA PHE A 482 27.51 -1.56 -8.03
C PHE A 482 28.81 -1.25 -7.26
N ASN A 483 28.92 -1.69 -6.00
CA ASN A 483 30.05 -1.40 -5.11
C ASN A 483 30.32 0.10 -4.88
N LEU A 484 29.31 0.96 -5.01
CA LEU A 484 29.41 2.39 -4.71
C LEU A 484 29.76 2.67 -3.23
N ASN A 485 29.64 1.67 -2.34
CA ASN A 485 30.13 1.75 -0.95
C ASN A 485 31.62 2.04 -0.83
N ARG A 486 32.42 1.75 -1.88
CA ARG A 486 33.84 2.13 -1.92
C ARG A 486 34.04 3.64 -1.95
N PHE A 487 33.07 4.38 -2.49
CA PHE A 487 33.12 5.83 -2.62
C PHE A 487 32.29 6.55 -1.54
N PHE A 488 31.24 5.91 -1.05
CA PHE A 488 30.38 6.41 0.03
C PHE A 488 30.22 5.35 1.11
N PRO A 489 31.20 5.22 2.04
CA PRO A 489 31.11 4.24 3.10
C PRO A 489 29.92 4.55 4.02
N PRO A 490 29.07 3.56 4.34
CA PRO A 490 27.99 3.75 5.30
C PRO A 490 28.57 4.04 6.68
N THR A 491 28.18 5.16 7.28
CA THR A 491 28.57 5.60 8.63
C THR A 491 27.80 4.89 9.72
#